data_AF-A0A7J9N487-F1
#
_entry.id   AF-A0A7J9N487-F1
#
_cell.length_a   1.000
_cell.length_b   1.000
_cell.length_c   1.000
_cell.angle_alpha   90.00
_cell.angle_beta   90.00
_cell.angle_gamma   90.00
#
_symmetry.space_group_name_H-M   'P 1'
#
loop_
_entity.id
_entity.type
_entity.pdbx_description
1 polymer ?
#
loop_
_entity_poly.entity_id
_entity_poly.type
_entity_poly.pdbx_seq_one_letter_code
_entity_poly.pdbx_strand_id
1 'polypeptide(L)'
;MPGSTIKMVVQRVTADSLSHFKRYNVCFDALKRGLKVGCWLLSLLSTDLGLEDGYGYTIISDQQKIEISDILPRVEHRNCARQVFANWSGRKLRKSYECDFWQIVKCATEREWEDICSTLEKKDKDAYDNLMKKFPKM
;
A
#
# COMPACT_ATOMS: atom_id res chain seq x y z
N MET A 1 25.97 14.07 0.09
CA MET A 1 25.32 13.76 1.39
C MET A 1 25.97 12.50 1.93
N PRO A 2 26.34 12.43 3.23
CA PRO A 2 26.95 11.22 3.78
C PRO A 2 25.92 10.08 3.73
N GLY A 3 26.34 8.95 3.16
CA GLY A 3 25.49 7.81 2.82
C GLY A 3 24.80 7.22 4.05
N SER A 4 23.48 7.35 4.09
CA SER A 4 22.64 6.71 5.10
C SER A 4 22.74 5.19 4.93
N THR A 5 23.49 4.52 5.79
CA THR A 5 23.54 3.05 5.82
C THR A 5 22.25 2.54 6.47
N ILE A 6 21.38 1.90 5.69
CA ILE A 6 20.14 1.31 6.18
C ILE A 6 20.37 -0.18 6.45
N LYS A 7 20.22 -0.61 7.71
CA LYS A 7 20.24 -2.02 8.08
C LYS A 7 18.86 -2.63 7.80
N MET A 8 18.76 -3.46 6.77
CA MET A 8 17.53 -4.17 6.43
C MET A 8 17.54 -5.58 7.02
N VAL A 9 16.45 -5.97 7.68
CA VAL A 9 16.26 -7.34 8.18
C VAL A 9 15.66 -8.18 7.06
N VAL A 10 16.40 -9.19 6.62
CA VAL A 10 15.95 -10.18 5.64
C VAL A 10 15.53 -11.46 6.32
N GLN A 11 14.49 -12.11 5.79
CA GLN A 11 14.14 -13.47 6.20
C GLN A 11 14.68 -14.45 5.16
N ARG A 12 15.16 -15.61 5.60
CA ARG A 12 15.49 -16.74 4.72
C ARG A 12 14.46 -17.83 4.99
N VAL A 13 13.90 -18.42 3.94
CA VAL A 13 12.95 -19.55 4.08
C VAL A 13 13.73 -20.86 4.23
N THR A 14 14.86 -20.99 3.54
CA THR A 14 15.85 -22.07 3.69
C THR A 14 17.27 -21.50 3.55
N ALA A 15 18.30 -22.25 3.98
CA ALA A 15 19.71 -21.83 3.94
C ALA A 15 20.18 -21.44 2.53
N ASP A 16 19.62 -22.08 1.50
CA ASP A 16 19.94 -21.89 0.08
C ASP A 16 18.99 -20.92 -0.64
N SER A 17 17.93 -20.43 0.01
CA SER A 17 16.99 -19.48 -0.59
C SER A 17 17.56 -18.06 -0.64
N LEU A 18 17.27 -17.33 -1.73
CA LEU A 18 17.51 -15.90 -1.82
C LEU A 18 16.83 -15.17 -0.65
N SER A 19 17.51 -14.17 -0.11
CA SER A 19 17.03 -13.41 1.05
C SER A 19 15.87 -12.51 0.63
N HIS A 20 14.65 -12.81 1.07
CA HIS A 20 13.46 -11.98 0.80
C HIS A 20 13.22 -10.99 1.93
N PHE A 21 12.99 -9.73 1.57
CA PHE A 21 12.57 -8.70 2.50
C PHE A 21 11.09 -8.92 2.84
N LYS A 22 10.77 -8.93 4.15
CA LYS A 22 9.38 -9.09 4.58
C LYS A 22 8.54 -7.86 4.27
N ARG A 23 9.04 -6.67 4.62
CA ARG A 23 8.46 -5.34 4.29
C ARG A 23 9.56 -4.28 4.36
N TYR A 24 9.63 -3.38 3.39
CA TYR A 24 10.52 -2.21 3.40
C TYR A 24 9.66 -0.94 3.33
N ASN A 25 9.71 -0.11 4.37
CA ASN A 25 8.93 1.12 4.44
C ASN A 25 9.84 2.30 4.09
N VAL A 26 9.60 2.94 2.94
CA VAL A 26 10.24 4.21 2.58
C VAL A 26 9.24 5.33 2.78
N CYS A 27 9.57 6.30 3.63
CA CYS A 27 8.72 7.46 3.85
C CYS A 27 9.11 8.57 2.86
N PHE A 28 8.23 8.86 1.90
CA PHE A 28 8.46 9.85 0.85
C PHE A 28 8.00 11.27 1.26
N ASP A 29 8.06 11.60 2.55
CA ASP A 29 7.54 12.88 3.05
C ASP A 29 8.28 14.09 2.44
N ALA A 30 9.52 13.88 1.98
CA ALA A 30 10.34 14.85 1.23
C ALA A 30 9.97 15.00 -0.26
N LEU A 31 9.17 14.09 -0.82
CA LEU A 31 8.85 14.03 -2.25
C LEU A 31 7.58 14.79 -2.65
N LYS A 32 7.00 15.55 -1.70
CA LYS A 32 5.82 16.42 -1.89
C LYS A 32 5.97 17.50 -2.98
N ARG A 33 7.12 17.61 -3.65
CA ARG A 33 7.43 18.70 -4.60
C ARG A 33 7.40 18.32 -6.09
N GLY A 34 7.17 17.06 -6.49
CA GLY A 34 6.93 16.81 -7.92
C GLY A 34 6.84 15.34 -8.36
N LEU A 35 5.84 15.06 -9.19
CA LEU A 35 5.57 13.77 -9.86
C LEU A 35 6.79 13.19 -10.59
N LYS A 36 7.62 14.04 -11.22
CA LYS A 36 8.83 13.61 -11.94
C LYS A 36 9.93 13.05 -11.02
N VAL A 37 9.95 13.46 -9.76
CA VAL A 37 10.92 12.99 -8.76
C VAL A 37 10.57 11.57 -8.32
N GLY A 38 9.27 11.21 -8.32
CA GLY A 38 8.79 9.90 -7.88
C GLY A 38 9.25 8.78 -8.82
N CYS A 39 9.12 8.99 -10.13
CA CYS A 39 9.52 7.99 -11.12
C CYS A 39 11.04 7.76 -11.13
N TRP A 40 11.83 8.83 -11.05
CA TRP A 40 13.30 8.71 -10.95
C TRP A 40 13.72 7.94 -9.70
N LEU A 41 13.14 8.25 -8.54
CA LEU A 41 13.50 7.57 -7.30
C LEU A 41 13.06 6.10 -7.30
N LEU A 42 11.89 5.79 -7.85
CA LEU A 42 11.43 4.40 -7.99
C LEU A 42 12.32 3.60 -8.93
N SER A 43 12.82 4.20 -10.02
CA SER A 43 13.78 3.56 -10.92
C SER A 43 15.14 3.33 -10.26
N LEU A 44 15.60 4.27 -9.42
CA LEU A 44 16.82 4.07 -8.65
C LEU A 44 16.66 2.96 -7.61
N LEU A 45 15.54 2.98 -6.87
CA LEU A 45 15.21 1.95 -5.89
C LEU A 45 15.01 0.57 -6.52
N SER A 46 14.38 0.48 -7.70
CA SER A 46 14.21 -0.80 -8.39
C SER A 46 15.55 -1.39 -8.82
N THR A 47 16.48 -0.54 -9.24
CA THR A 47 17.84 -0.95 -9.60
C THR A 47 18.64 -1.36 -8.36
N ASP A 48 18.64 -0.55 -7.31
CA ASP A 48 19.41 -0.79 -6.08
C ASP A 48 18.92 -2.03 -5.31
N LEU A 49 17.60 -2.26 -5.31
CA LEU A 49 16.98 -3.41 -4.63
C LEU A 49 16.86 -4.65 -5.54
N GLY A 50 17.16 -4.53 -6.83
CA GLY A 50 17.03 -5.63 -7.79
C GLY A 50 15.58 -6.11 -7.94
N LEU A 51 14.61 -5.20 -8.03
CA LEU A 51 13.18 -5.54 -8.12
C LEU A 51 12.76 -6.08 -9.49
N GLU A 52 13.63 -6.02 -10.49
CA GLU A 52 13.37 -6.44 -11.88
C GLU A 52 12.05 -5.86 -12.44
N ASP A 53 11.11 -6.71 -12.85
CA ASP A 53 9.79 -6.33 -13.36
C ASP A 53 8.75 -6.06 -12.26
N GLY A 54 9.15 -6.20 -10.99
CA GLY A 54 8.32 -6.02 -9.81
C GLY A 54 7.55 -7.26 -9.38
N TYR A 55 7.71 -8.40 -10.05
CA TYR A 55 6.97 -9.62 -9.73
C TYR A 55 7.26 -10.13 -8.31
N GLY A 56 6.20 -10.45 -7.57
CA GLY A 56 6.30 -10.95 -6.19
C GLY A 56 6.55 -9.86 -5.14
N TYR A 57 6.64 -8.60 -5.54
CA TYR A 57 6.76 -7.45 -4.64
C TYR A 57 5.44 -6.69 -4.53
N THR A 58 5.17 -6.18 -3.32
CA THR A 58 4.05 -5.26 -3.07
C THR A 58 4.59 -3.92 -2.62
N ILE A 59 4.27 -2.85 -3.35
CA ILE A 59 4.59 -1.47 -2.98
C ILE A 59 3.36 -0.85 -2.33
N ILE A 60 3.54 -0.30 -1.13
CA ILE A 60 2.52 0.48 -0.43
C ILE A 60 2.94 1.94 -0.49
N SER A 61 2.18 2.78 -1.18
CA SER A 61 2.43 4.22 -1.21
C SER A 61 1.26 5.02 -0.65
N ASP A 62 1.51 6.28 -0.31
CA ASP A 62 0.42 7.23 -0.11
C ASP A 62 -0.41 7.35 -1.40
N GLN A 63 -1.66 7.82 -1.27
CA GLN A 63 -2.63 7.95 -2.37
C GLN A 63 -2.26 9.11 -3.32
N GLN A 64 -1.05 9.06 -3.87
CA GLN A 64 -0.53 9.95 -4.88
C GLN A 64 -0.60 9.25 -6.24
N LYS A 65 -0.82 10.01 -7.31
CA LYS A 65 -0.82 9.49 -8.68
C LYS A 65 0.61 9.21 -9.13
N ILE A 66 1.21 8.13 -8.64
CA ILE A 66 2.53 7.69 -9.08
C ILE A 66 2.31 6.63 -10.16
N GLU A 67 2.90 6.85 -11.33
CA GLU A 67 2.80 5.96 -12.49
C GLU A 67 3.83 4.83 -12.32
N ILE A 68 3.50 3.86 -11.45
CA ILE A 68 4.41 2.76 -11.06
C ILE A 68 4.49 1.71 -12.17
N SER A 69 3.42 1.55 -12.95
CA SER A 69 3.30 0.58 -14.05
C SER A 69 4.39 0.75 -15.12
N ASP A 70 4.90 1.96 -15.31
CA ASP A 70 5.93 2.25 -16.31
C ASP A 70 7.32 1.75 -15.89
N ILE A 71 7.53 1.56 -14.58
CA ILE A 71 8.83 1.17 -13.99
C ILE A 71 8.79 -0.29 -13.56
N LEU A 72 7.70 -0.70 -12.92
CA LEU A 72 7.50 -2.03 -12.37
C LEU A 72 6.12 -2.54 -12.82
N PRO A 73 5.99 -3.05 -14.04
CA PRO A 73 4.69 -3.39 -14.64
C PRO A 73 3.97 -4.53 -13.92
N ARG A 74 4.69 -5.38 -13.18
CA ARG A 74 4.13 -6.54 -12.48
C ARG A 74 4.09 -6.38 -10.96
N VAL A 75 4.43 -5.20 -10.45
CA VAL A 75 4.36 -4.95 -9.01
C VAL A 75 2.91 -4.81 -8.56
N GLU A 76 2.62 -5.39 -7.42
CA GLU A 76 1.35 -5.13 -6.77
C GLU A 76 1.42 -3.77 -6.08
N HIS A 77 0.62 -2.81 -6.54
CA HIS A 77 0.55 -1.50 -5.89
C HIS A 77 -0.69 -1.39 -5.00
N ARG A 78 -0.47 -1.06 -3.73
CA ARG A 78 -1.54 -0.83 -2.76
C ARG A 78 -1.46 0.58 -2.19
N ASN A 79 -2.61 1.19 -1.95
CA ASN A 79 -2.68 2.43 -1.20
C ASN A 79 -2.42 2.18 0.29
N CYS A 80 -1.69 3.07 0.93
CA CYS A 80 -1.47 3.06 2.38
C CYS A 80 -2.82 3.15 3.10
N ALA A 81 -3.16 2.10 3.86
CA ALA A 81 -4.44 2.02 4.57
C ALA A 81 -4.71 3.23 5.48
N ARG A 82 -3.67 3.76 6.13
CA ARG A 82 -3.79 4.98 6.95
C ARG A 82 -4.21 6.19 6.11
N GLN A 83 -3.66 6.34 4.91
CA GLN A 83 -4.00 7.45 4.03
C GLN A 83 -5.38 7.26 3.38
N VAL A 84 -5.75 6.02 3.02
CA VAL A 84 -7.11 5.68 2.58
C VAL A 84 -8.11 6.05 3.68
N PHE A 85 -7.85 5.66 4.93
CA PHE A 85 -8.69 6.01 6.06
C PHE A 85 -8.82 7.52 6.21
N ALA A 86 -7.72 8.26 6.27
CA ALA A 86 -7.76 9.72 6.43
C ALA A 86 -8.55 10.42 5.31
N ASN A 87 -8.42 9.93 4.07
CA ASN A 87 -9.14 10.46 2.92
C ASN A 87 -10.60 9.98 2.84
N TRP A 88 -10.95 8.87 3.47
CA TRP A 88 -12.29 8.28 3.47
C TRP A 88 -13.13 8.77 4.65
N SER A 89 -12.54 8.79 5.86
CA SER A 89 -13.18 9.23 7.09
C SER A 89 -13.60 10.71 7.03
N GLY A 90 -12.84 11.51 6.28
CA GLY A 90 -12.99 12.96 6.25
C GLY A 90 -13.06 13.54 7.66
N ARG A 91 -13.87 14.59 7.86
CA ARG A 91 -14.20 15.15 9.20
C ARG A 91 -15.57 14.71 9.73
N LYS A 92 -16.26 13.78 9.05
CA LYS A 92 -17.71 13.52 9.29
C LYS A 92 -18.04 12.11 9.79
N LEU A 93 -17.16 11.12 9.60
CA LEU A 93 -17.49 9.75 10.03
C LEU A 93 -17.32 9.55 11.54
N ARG A 94 -18.28 8.85 12.15
CA ARG A 94 -18.24 8.46 13.56
C ARG A 94 -17.13 7.42 13.82
N LYS A 95 -16.65 7.33 15.06
CA LYS A 95 -15.69 6.30 15.51
C LYS A 95 -16.07 4.86 15.12
N SER A 96 -17.35 4.55 14.96
CA SER A 96 -17.78 3.20 14.55
C SER A 96 -17.28 2.81 13.16
N TYR A 97 -17.11 3.76 12.24
CA TYR A 97 -16.57 3.51 10.89
C TYR A 97 -15.06 3.23 10.90
N GLU A 98 -14.35 3.67 11.93
CA GLU A 98 -12.94 3.34 12.12
C GLU A 98 -12.76 1.85 12.42
N CYS A 99 -13.62 1.29 13.28
CA CYS A 99 -13.61 -0.15 13.57
C CYS A 99 -13.89 -0.97 12.31
N ASP A 100 -14.96 -0.62 11.58
CA ASP A 100 -15.37 -1.30 10.34
C ASP A 100 -14.22 -1.26 9.30
N PHE A 101 -13.60 -0.09 9.10
CA PHE A 101 -12.47 0.05 8.17
C PHE A 101 -11.28 -0.83 8.55
N TRP A 102 -10.86 -0.82 9.82
CA TRP A 102 -9.72 -1.63 10.23
C TRP A 102 -10.01 -3.14 10.22
N GLN A 103 -11.27 -3.54 10.35
CA GLN A 103 -11.67 -4.94 10.13
C GLN A 103 -11.49 -5.32 8.66
N ILE A 104 -12.00 -4.51 7.72
CA ILE A 104 -11.85 -4.73 6.26
C ILE A 104 -10.38 -4.87 5.88
N VAL A 105 -9.51 -3.97 6.36
CA VAL A 105 -8.07 -3.97 6.03
C VAL A 105 -7.34 -5.19 6.59
N LYS A 106 -7.82 -5.75 7.70
CA LYS A 106 -7.19 -6.89 8.38
C LYS A 106 -7.74 -8.24 7.94
N CYS A 107 -8.76 -8.29 7.09
CA CYS A 107 -9.32 -9.55 6.59
C CYS A 107 -8.20 -10.41 5.99
N ALA A 108 -8.22 -11.70 6.34
CA ALA A 108 -7.27 -12.67 5.81
C ALA A 108 -7.86 -13.45 4.64
N THR A 109 -9.19 -13.42 4.48
CA THR A 109 -9.91 -14.19 3.47
C THR A 109 -10.92 -13.31 2.72
N GLU A 110 -11.16 -13.65 1.45
CA GLU A 110 -12.15 -12.97 0.60
C GLU A 110 -13.56 -13.06 1.20
N ARG A 111 -13.93 -14.21 1.79
CA ARG A 111 -15.25 -14.40 2.42
C ARG A 111 -15.48 -13.45 3.59
N GLU A 112 -14.52 -13.37 4.52
CA GLU A 112 -14.61 -12.43 5.65
C GLU A 112 -14.67 -10.98 5.16
N TRP A 113 -13.90 -10.66 4.11
CA TRP A 113 -13.93 -9.35 3.49
C TRP A 113 -15.30 -9.02 2.91
N GLU A 114 -15.93 -9.95 2.17
CA GLU A 114 -17.27 -9.78 1.61
C GLU A 114 -18.33 -9.56 2.71
N ASP A 115 -18.28 -10.33 3.79
CA ASP A 115 -19.21 -10.22 4.92
C ASP A 115 -19.11 -8.85 5.62
N ILE A 116 -17.89 -8.37 5.86
CA ILE A 116 -17.65 -7.07 6.53
C ILE A 116 -18.02 -5.93 5.58
N CYS A 117 -17.66 -6.03 4.30
CA CYS A 117 -18.07 -5.07 3.27
C CYS A 117 -19.59 -4.98 3.12
N SER A 118 -20.31 -6.12 3.14
CA SER A 118 -21.77 -6.14 3.11
C SER A 118 -22.37 -5.49 4.35
N THR A 119 -21.74 -5.66 5.52
CA THR A 119 -22.17 -5.00 6.75
C THR A 119 -22.02 -3.47 6.66
N LEU A 120 -20.91 -2.99 6.09
CA LEU A 120 -20.70 -1.56 5.84
C LEU A 120 -21.70 -1.01 4.82
N GLU A 121 -21.97 -1.73 3.73
CA GLU A 121 -22.92 -1.34 2.69
C GLU A 121 -24.35 -1.18 3.24
N LYS A 122 -24.80 -2.12 4.08
CA LYS A 122 -26.12 -2.05 4.73
C LYS A 122 -26.24 -0.89 5.71
N LYS A 123 -25.13 -0.51 6.35
CA LYS A 123 -25.08 0.59 7.32
C LYS A 123 -25.07 1.95 6.61
N ASP A 124 -24.26 2.07 5.56
CA ASP A 124 -24.05 3.31 4.83
C ASP A 124 -23.50 3.03 3.43
N LYS A 125 -24.40 3.05 2.44
CA LYS A 125 -24.06 2.75 1.05
C LYS A 125 -23.11 3.78 0.43
N ASP A 126 -23.24 5.06 0.78
CA ASP A 126 -22.35 6.10 0.25
C ASP A 126 -20.94 5.96 0.82
N ALA A 127 -20.83 5.64 2.12
CA ALA A 127 -19.54 5.34 2.73
C ALA A 127 -18.88 4.12 2.07
N TYR A 128 -19.63 3.05 1.81
CA TYR A 128 -19.15 1.88 1.08
C TYR A 128 -18.66 2.24 -0.33
N ASP A 129 -19.51 2.85 -1.16
CA ASP A 129 -19.17 3.19 -2.55
C ASP A 129 -17.93 4.10 -2.63
N ASN A 130 -17.77 5.01 -1.68
CA ASN A 130 -16.58 5.88 -1.59
C ASN A 130 -15.32 5.13 -1.12
N LEU A 131 -15.44 4.10 -0.28
CA LEU A 131 -14.33 3.26 0.15
C LEU A 131 -13.84 2.39 -1.01
N MET A 132 -14.75 1.71 -1.71
CA MET A 132 -14.40 0.74 -2.76
C MET A 132 -13.73 1.38 -3.97
N LYS A 133 -14.02 2.66 -4.25
CA LYS A 133 -13.29 3.45 -5.26
C LYS A 133 -11.80 3.61 -4.93
N LYS A 134 -11.42 3.55 -3.65
CA LYS A 134 -10.06 3.82 -3.15
C LYS A 134 -9.32 2.54 -2.72
N PHE A 135 -10.09 1.51 -2.37
CA PHE A 135 -9.62 0.22 -1.89
C PHE A 135 -10.30 -0.87 -2.73
N PRO A 136 -9.70 -1.25 -3.88
CA PRO A 136 -10.25 -2.32 -4.72
C PRO A 136 -10.20 -3.67 -4.00
N LYS A 137 -10.92 -4.66 -4.57
CA LYS A 137 -11.05 -6.03 -4.05
C LYS A 137 -9.70 -6.68 -3.73
N MET A 138 -9.75 -7.62 -2.79
CA MET A 138 -8.62 -8.39 -2.28
C MET A 138 -7.97 -9.26 -3.35
#